data_AF-A0A1H6P1P5-F1
#
_entry.id   AF-A0A1H6P1P5-F1
#
_cell.length_a   1.000
_cell.length_b   1.000
_cell.length_c   1.000
_cell.angle_alpha   90.00
_cell.angle_beta   90.00
_cell.angle_gamma   90.00
#
_symmetry.space_group_name_H-M   'P 1'
#
loop_
_entity.id
_entity.type
_entity.pdbx_description
1 polymer ?
#
loop_
_entity_poly.entity_id
_entity_poly.type
_entity_poly.pdbx_seq_one_letter_code
_entity_poly.pdbx_strand_id
1 'polypeptide(L)'
;MFKITPNPPAEDLSSPAGQRAVDRAFAHYELSSLTKRRSRRETPTAEDTLAQIHEILQSASATAYECADHLQGSTRKLALAVMHLVDLAQVCVDELLDAKQITT
;
A
#
# COMPACT_ATOMS: atom_id res chain seq x y z
N MET A 1 -12.64 23.35 39.21
CA MET A 1 -11.81 23.84 38.09
C MET A 1 -12.72 24.00 36.87
N PHE A 2 -13.18 25.21 36.58
CA PHE A 2 -13.86 25.49 35.31
C PHE A 2 -12.79 25.45 34.20
N LYS A 3 -12.83 24.43 33.34
CA LYS A 3 -12.07 24.50 32.10
C LYS A 3 -12.72 25.59 31.27
N ILE A 4 -12.03 26.70 31.09
CA ILE A 4 -12.38 27.71 30.09
C ILE A 4 -12.21 27.00 28.75
N THR A 5 -13.29 26.37 28.28
CA THR A 5 -13.32 25.79 26.95
C THR A 5 -13.42 26.99 26.00
N PRO A 6 -12.39 27.28 25.20
CA PRO A 6 -12.49 28.38 24.26
C PRO A 6 -13.68 28.11 23.33
N ASN A 7 -14.50 29.13 23.09
CA ASN A 7 -15.60 29.03 22.14
C ASN A 7 -15.03 28.62 20.77
N PRO A 8 -15.69 27.67 20.07
CA PRO A 8 -15.27 27.32 18.72
C PRO A 8 -15.31 28.58 17.84
N PRO A 9 -14.35 28.76 16.92
CA PRO A 9 -14.31 29.93 16.07
C PRO A 9 -15.61 30.01 15.25
N ALA A 10 -16.28 31.15 15.29
CA ALA A 10 -17.51 31.41 14.54
C ALA A 10 -17.25 31.64 13.03
N GLU A 11 -16.03 31.43 12.55
CA GLU A 11 -15.67 31.68 11.16
C GLU A 11 -16.23 30.60 10.26
N ASP A 12 -17.11 31.03 9.34
CA ASP A 12 -17.62 30.20 8.27
C ASP A 12 -16.44 29.77 7.38
N LEU A 13 -16.09 28.49 7.43
CA LEU A 13 -14.94 27.93 6.70
C LEU A 13 -15.08 28.05 5.18
N SER A 14 -16.30 28.33 4.69
CA SER A 14 -16.60 28.61 3.28
C SER A 14 -16.34 30.07 2.88
N SER A 15 -16.11 30.96 3.85
CA SER A 15 -15.75 32.36 3.60
C SER A 15 -14.36 32.46 2.98
N PRO A 16 -14.09 33.43 2.09
CA PRO A 16 -12.75 33.65 1.53
C PRO A 16 -11.68 33.93 2.60
N ALA A 17 -12.06 34.47 3.76
CA ALA A 17 -11.17 34.61 4.91
C ALA A 17 -10.87 33.27 5.58
N GLY A 18 -11.90 32.43 5.75
CA GLY A 18 -11.80 31.07 6.26
C GLY A 18 -10.89 30.21 5.39
N GLN A 19 -11.07 30.25 4.06
CA GLN A 19 -10.20 29.53 3.13
C GLN A 19 -8.73 29.94 3.26
N ARG A 20 -8.44 31.23 3.44
CA ARG A 20 -7.06 31.72 3.65
C ARG A 20 -6.48 31.28 4.99
N ALA A 21 -7.29 31.25 6.05
CA ALA A 21 -6.87 30.75 7.36
C ALA A 21 -6.57 29.25 7.30
N VAL A 22 -7.41 28.50 6.60
CA VAL A 22 -7.22 27.08 6.29
C VAL A 22 -5.93 26.88 5.51
N ASP A 23 -5.72 27.59 4.40
CA ASP A 23 -4.50 27.49 3.58
C ASP A 23 -3.23 27.82 4.39
N ARG A 24 -3.29 28.84 5.26
CA ARG A 24 -2.18 29.21 6.16
C ARG A 24 -1.89 28.10 7.18
N ALA A 25 -2.91 27.50 7.76
CA ALA A 25 -2.76 26.38 8.68
C ALA A 25 -2.17 25.14 7.97
N PHE A 26 -2.66 24.81 6.77
CA PHE A 26 -2.11 23.73 5.95
C PHE A 26 -0.64 23.97 5.60
N ALA A 27 -0.24 25.20 5.29
CA ALA A 27 1.15 25.56 5.03
C ALA A 27 2.03 25.45 6.29
N HIS A 28 1.53 25.89 7.45
CA HIS A 28 2.27 25.85 8.73
C HIS A 28 2.61 24.43 9.18
N TYR A 29 1.74 23.46 8.89
CA TYR A 29 1.97 22.05 9.22
C TYR A 29 2.48 21.23 8.03
N GLU A 30 2.87 21.87 6.92
CA GLU A 30 3.33 21.21 5.68
C GLU A 30 2.33 20.20 5.07
N LEU A 31 1.07 20.28 5.49
CA LEU A 31 -0.04 19.40 5.10
C LEU A 31 -0.52 19.67 3.66
N SER A 32 -0.10 20.77 3.04
CA SER A 32 -0.38 21.07 1.62
C SER A 32 0.13 19.99 0.65
N SER A 33 1.12 19.19 1.09
CA SER A 33 1.58 18.03 0.34
C SER A 33 0.54 16.89 0.34
N LEU A 34 -0.24 16.70 1.40
CA LEU A 34 -1.24 15.63 1.52
C LEU A 34 -2.43 15.82 0.55
N THR A 35 -2.86 17.06 0.34
CA THR A 35 -3.95 17.36 -0.61
C THR A 35 -3.50 17.22 -2.06
N LYS A 36 -2.22 17.52 -2.35
CA LYS A 36 -1.62 17.34 -3.68
C LYS A 36 -1.35 15.86 -4.01
N ARG A 37 -1.04 15.04 -3.01
CA ARG A 37 -0.87 13.57 -3.15
C ARG A 37 -2.15 12.87 -3.60
N ARG A 38 -3.34 13.29 -3.14
CA ARG A 38 -4.63 12.68 -3.57
C ARG A 38 -4.94 12.84 -5.06
N SER A 39 -4.37 13.84 -5.75
CA SER A 39 -4.67 14.14 -7.15
C SER A 39 -3.61 13.62 -8.14
N ARG A 40 -2.42 13.26 -7.67
CA ARG A 40 -1.39 12.70 -8.54
C ARG A 40 -1.63 11.19 -8.55
N ARG A 41 -1.91 10.61 -9.72
CA ARG A 41 -1.65 9.18 -9.93
C ARG A 41 -0.15 9.00 -9.68
N GLU A 42 0.21 8.71 -8.45
CA GLU A 42 1.58 8.39 -8.09
C GLU A 42 1.90 7.10 -8.84
N THR A 43 2.93 7.15 -9.69
CA THR A 43 3.48 5.94 -10.28
C THR A 43 3.86 5.03 -9.11
N PRO A 44 3.44 3.75 -9.11
CA PRO A 44 3.69 2.87 -7.99
C PRO A 44 5.17 2.88 -7.68
N THR A 45 5.50 3.08 -6.41
CA THR A 45 6.89 3.03 -5.99
C THR A 45 7.42 1.59 -6.14
N ALA A 46 8.73 1.42 -6.09
CA ALA A 46 9.31 0.09 -6.10
C ALA A 46 8.80 -0.76 -4.92
N GLU A 47 8.61 -0.15 -3.76
CA GLU A 47 8.06 -0.80 -2.56
C GLU A 47 6.60 -1.21 -2.78
N ASP A 48 5.77 -0.35 -3.36
CA ASP A 48 4.37 -0.68 -3.69
C ASP A 48 4.28 -1.85 -4.67
N THR A 49 5.16 -1.89 -5.66
CA THR A 49 5.22 -2.97 -6.65
C THR A 49 5.62 -4.29 -6.00
N LEU A 50 6.61 -4.27 -5.09
CA LEU A 50 7.04 -5.46 -4.34
C LEU A 50 5.94 -5.97 -3.41
N ALA A 51 5.25 -5.08 -2.72
CA ALA A 51 4.10 -5.44 -1.89
C ALA A 51 3.00 -6.10 -2.74
N GLN A 52 2.70 -5.53 -3.91
CA GLN A 52 1.74 -6.11 -4.85
C GLN A 52 2.18 -7.50 -5.34
N ILE A 53 3.45 -7.69 -5.69
CA ILE A 53 3.98 -9.00 -6.09
C ILE A 53 3.81 -10.02 -4.95
N HIS A 54 4.16 -9.63 -3.71
CA HIS A 54 4.01 -10.51 -2.56
C HIS A 54 2.54 -10.92 -2.32
N GLU A 55 1.58 -10.00 -2.43
CA GLU A 55 0.15 -10.30 -2.35
C GLU A 55 -0.30 -11.28 -3.45
N ILE A 56 0.18 -11.10 -4.68
CA ILE A 56 -0.10 -12.02 -5.80
C ILE A 56 0.44 -13.41 -5.49
N LEU A 57 1.69 -13.52 -5.00
CA LEU A 57 2.30 -14.82 -4.68
C LEU A 57 1.57 -15.50 -3.51
N GLN A 58 1.18 -14.77 -2.47
CA GLN A 58 0.37 -15.32 -1.38
C GLN A 58 -1.01 -15.82 -1.85
N SER A 59 -1.70 -15.03 -2.67
CA SER A 59 -3.02 -15.42 -3.19
C SER A 59 -2.94 -16.64 -4.12
N ALA A 60 -1.89 -16.71 -4.97
CA ALA A 60 -1.60 -17.87 -5.80
C ALA A 60 -1.32 -19.12 -4.94
N SER A 61 -0.52 -18.97 -3.88
CA SER A 61 -0.22 -20.04 -2.93
C SER A 61 -1.48 -20.57 -2.24
N ALA A 62 -2.30 -19.69 -1.67
CA ALA A 62 -3.56 -20.07 -1.04
C ALA A 62 -4.49 -20.80 -2.02
N THR A 63 -4.58 -20.31 -3.26
CA THR A 63 -5.38 -20.96 -4.31
C THR A 63 -4.84 -22.34 -4.67
N ALA A 64 -3.52 -22.48 -4.79
CA ALA A 64 -2.89 -23.75 -5.13
C ALA A 64 -3.05 -24.79 -4.03
N TYR A 65 -2.92 -24.41 -2.76
CA TYR A 65 -3.18 -25.31 -1.63
C TYR A 65 -4.66 -25.71 -1.56
N GLU A 66 -5.58 -24.75 -1.69
CA GLU A 66 -7.02 -25.03 -1.73
C GLU A 66 -7.35 -26.01 -2.87
N CYS A 67 -6.79 -25.82 -4.07
CA CYS A 67 -6.93 -26.77 -5.17
C CYS A 67 -6.30 -28.14 -4.85
N ALA A 68 -5.12 -28.17 -4.24
CA ALA A 68 -4.42 -29.41 -3.92
C ALA A 68 -5.17 -30.26 -2.87
N ASP A 69 -5.91 -29.62 -1.97
CA ASP A 69 -6.72 -30.31 -0.95
C ASP A 69 -8.00 -30.92 -1.54
N HIS A 70 -8.59 -30.28 -2.56
CA HIS A 70 -9.82 -30.73 -3.21
C HIS A 70 -9.61 -31.64 -4.44
N LEU A 71 -8.39 -31.74 -4.96
CA LEU A 71 -8.04 -32.55 -6.13
C LEU A 71 -7.32 -33.86 -5.75
N GLN A 72 -7.28 -34.82 -6.67
CA GLN A 72 -6.59 -36.11 -6.48
C GLN A 72 -5.79 -36.51 -7.72
N GLY A 73 -4.83 -37.43 -7.56
CA GLY A 73 -4.05 -37.96 -8.68
C GLY A 73 -3.18 -36.92 -9.39
N SER A 74 -3.25 -36.88 -10.72
CA SER A 74 -2.41 -35.99 -11.54
C SER A 74 -2.77 -34.51 -11.40
N THR A 75 -4.04 -34.17 -11.20
CA THR A 75 -4.49 -32.78 -11.07
C THR A 75 -4.03 -32.17 -9.74
N ARG A 76 -4.01 -32.96 -8.66
CA ARG A 76 -3.36 -32.56 -7.39
C ARG A 76 -1.87 -32.30 -7.57
N LYS A 77 -1.17 -33.16 -8.33
CA LYS A 77 0.26 -32.94 -8.63
C LYS A 77 0.49 -31.64 -9.41
N LEU A 78 -0.41 -31.28 -10.33
CA LEU A 78 -0.34 -29.99 -11.03
C LEU A 78 -0.54 -28.82 -10.07
N ALA A 79 -1.51 -28.89 -9.13
CA ALA A 79 -1.69 -27.85 -8.13
C ALA A 79 -0.45 -27.68 -7.23
N LEU A 80 0.17 -28.79 -6.80
CA LEU A 80 1.44 -28.73 -6.06
C LEU A 80 2.61 -28.23 -6.91
N ALA A 81 2.60 -28.47 -8.23
CA ALA A 81 3.59 -27.89 -9.12
C ALA A 81 3.43 -26.36 -9.23
N VAL A 82 2.21 -25.82 -9.15
CA VAL A 82 1.99 -24.37 -9.06
C VAL A 82 2.62 -23.80 -7.79
N MET A 83 2.49 -24.48 -6.64
CA MET A 83 3.20 -24.07 -5.42
C MET A 83 4.71 -23.99 -5.63
N HIS A 84 5.29 -25.00 -6.29
CA HIS A 84 6.72 -24.98 -6.60
C HIS A 84 7.12 -23.79 -7.50
N LEU A 85 6.27 -23.40 -8.46
CA LEU A 85 6.50 -22.20 -9.29
C LEU A 85 6.40 -20.91 -8.46
N VAL A 86 5.50 -20.85 -7.47
CA VAL A 86 5.39 -19.72 -6.54
C VAL A 86 6.67 -19.60 -5.71
N ASP A 87 7.19 -20.70 -5.19
CA ASP A 87 8.45 -20.71 -4.43
C ASP A 87 9.63 -20.22 -5.28
N LEU A 88 9.72 -20.68 -6.53
CA LEU A 88 10.75 -20.21 -7.47
C LEU A 88 10.61 -18.71 -7.77
N ALA A 89 9.38 -18.22 -7.93
CA ALA A 89 9.15 -16.80 -8.15
C ALA A 89 9.58 -15.96 -6.94
N GLN A 90 9.39 -16.46 -5.71
CA GLN A 90 9.89 -15.79 -4.49
C GLN A 90 11.41 -15.70 -4.49
N VAL A 91 12.12 -16.80 -4.79
CA VAL A 91 13.59 -16.80 -4.90
C VAL A 91 14.08 -15.77 -5.92
N CYS A 92 13.46 -15.69 -7.10
CA CYS A 92 13.81 -14.67 -8.10
C CYS A 92 13.61 -13.24 -7.59
N VAL A 93 12.56 -12.98 -6.79
CA VAL A 93 12.32 -11.65 -6.19
C VAL A 93 13.39 -11.34 -5.15
N ASP A 94 13.74 -12.31 -4.30
CA ASP A 94 14.78 -12.15 -3.28
C ASP A 94 16.15 -11.86 -3.93
N GLU A 95 16.52 -12.61 -4.98
CA GLU A 95 17.76 -12.37 -5.74
C GLU A 95 17.81 -10.95 -6.36
N LEU A 96 16.67 -10.47 -6.87
CA LEU A 96 16.57 -9.10 -7.40
C LEU A 96 16.71 -8.04 -6.31
N LEU A 97 16.19 -8.31 -5.11
CA LEU A 97 16.34 -7.40 -3.95
C LEU A 97 17.79 -7.34 -3.49
N ASP A 98 18.45 -8.49 -3.36
CA ASP A 98 19.87 -8.58 -2.98
C ASP A 98 20.76 -7.85 -3.98
N ALA A 99 20.54 -8.03 -5.29
CA ALA A 99 21.29 -7.34 -6.34
C ALA A 99 21.13 -5.80 -6.25
N LYS A 100 19.94 -5.33 -5.88
CA LYS A 100 19.68 -3.89 -5.70
C LYS A 100 20.35 -3.33 -4.44
N GLN A 101 20.51 -4.12 -3.38
CA GLN A 101 21.21 -3.71 -2.17
C GLN A 101 22.74 -3.60 -2.38
N ILE A 102 23.34 -4.44 -3.22
CA ILE A 102 24.78 -4.41 -3.51
C ILE A 102 25.20 -3.17 -4.30
N THR A 103 24.27 -2.54 -5.03
CA THR A 103 24.53 -1.38 -5.91
C THR A 103 24.28 -0.03 -5.27
N THR A 104 23.94 0.02 -3.97
CA THR A 104 23.69 1.26 -3.21
C THR A 104 24.70 1.40 -2.08
#